data_AF-X1EEI1-F1
#
_entry.id   AF-X1EEI1-F1
#
_cell.length_a   1.000
_cell.length_b   1.000
_cell.length_c   1.000
_cell.angle_alpha   90.00
_cell.angle_beta   90.00
_cell.angle_gamma   90.00
#
_symmetry.space_group_name_H-M   'P 1'
#
loop_
_entity.id
_entity.type
_entity.pdbx_description
1 polymer ?
#
loop_
_entity_poly.entity_id
_entity_poly.type
_entity_poly.pdbx_seq_one_letter_code
_entity_poly.pdbx_strand_id
1 'polypeptide(L)'
;MIKVSITETENDFYTAFVRAIDGISDKLIAPGDRVLIKPNLVEPANPDSGQITNPRVIEAAARYCLDRGAARVIIGEGPGYYQPQSYLRECFTRTGVSEVTDRLG
;
A
#
# COMPACT_ATOMS: atom_id res chain seq x y z
N MET A 1 21.13 -14.57 3.33
CA MET A 1 21.13 -14.47 1.86
C MET A 1 20.14 -13.37 1.48
N ILE A 2 20.56 -12.39 0.69
CA ILE A 2 19.65 -11.33 0.20
C ILE A 2 18.81 -11.95 -0.91
N LYS A 3 17.48 -11.79 -0.84
CA LYS A 3 16.54 -12.23 -1.88
C LYS A 3 15.96 -11.03 -2.59
N VAL A 4 15.85 -11.12 -3.91
CA VAL A 4 15.12 -10.17 -4.76
C VAL A 4 14.11 -10.98 -5.56
N SER A 5 12.83 -10.62 -5.49
CA SER A 5 11.77 -11.23 -6.31
C SER A 5 11.40 -10.26 -7.41
N ILE A 6 11.45 -10.73 -8.66
CA ILE A 6 10.98 -9.99 -9.84
C ILE A 6 9.79 -10.75 -10.38
N THR A 7 8.64 -10.08 -10.46
CA THR A 7 7.39 -10.66 -10.97
C THR A 7 6.91 -9.84 -12.14
N GLU A 8 6.53 -10.52 -13.21
CA GLU A 8 5.77 -9.94 -14.32
C GLU A 8 4.32 -10.41 -14.23
N THR A 9 3.40 -9.47 -14.36
CA THR A 9 1.97 -9.72 -14.52
C THR A 9 1.44 -8.74 -15.55
N GLU A 10 0.25 -9.00 -16.07
CA GLU A 10 -0.54 -7.96 -16.73
C GLU A 10 -1.03 -6.94 -15.68
N ASN A 11 -2.26 -6.43 -15.81
CA ASN A 11 -2.83 -5.42 -14.91
C ASN A 11 -3.37 -5.98 -13.57
N ASP A 12 -2.89 -7.13 -13.11
CA ASP A 12 -3.29 -7.75 -11.84
C ASP A 12 -2.29 -7.45 -10.71
N PHE A 13 -2.48 -6.29 -10.08
CA PHE A 13 -1.64 -5.81 -8.99
C PHE A 13 -1.63 -6.73 -7.77
N TYR A 14 -2.75 -7.41 -7.48
CA TYR A 14 -2.84 -8.28 -6.31
C TYR A 14 -2.01 -9.54 -6.50
N THR A 15 -2.17 -10.23 -7.62
CA THR A 15 -1.35 -11.41 -7.95
C THR A 15 0.12 -11.04 -8.05
N ALA A 16 0.45 -9.88 -8.62
CA ALA A 16 1.82 -9.38 -8.68
C ALA A 16 2.42 -9.22 -7.27
N PHE A 17 1.67 -8.58 -6.37
CA PHE A 17 2.11 -8.32 -5.01
C PHE A 17 2.30 -9.63 -4.22
N VAL A 18 1.34 -10.56 -4.29
CA VAL A 18 1.44 -11.87 -3.62
C VAL A 18 2.72 -12.60 -4.05
N ARG A 19 2.97 -12.72 -5.37
CA ARG A 19 4.16 -13.39 -5.92
C ARG A 19 5.46 -12.70 -5.50
N ALA A 20 5.48 -11.37 -5.53
CA ALA A 20 6.64 -10.60 -5.12
C ALA A 20 6.98 -10.82 -3.64
N ILE A 21 5.99 -10.73 -2.76
CA ILE A 21 6.18 -10.85 -1.31
C ILE A 21 6.44 -12.29 -0.87
N ASP A 22 5.67 -13.26 -1.35
CA ASP A 22 5.90 -14.67 -1.01
C ASP A 22 7.23 -15.18 -1.59
N GLY A 23 7.69 -14.62 -2.72
CA GLY A 23 9.02 -14.91 -3.27
C GLY A 23 10.19 -14.48 -2.37
N ILE A 24 9.97 -13.57 -1.42
CA ILE A 24 10.99 -13.12 -0.44
C ILE A 24 10.76 -13.66 0.98
N SER A 25 9.50 -13.88 1.41
CA SER A 25 9.17 -14.36 2.76
C SER A 25 7.78 -15.02 2.83
N ASP A 26 7.69 -16.21 3.43
CA ASP A 26 6.43 -16.94 3.60
C ASP A 26 5.63 -16.53 4.86
N LYS A 27 6.21 -15.71 5.74
CA LYS A 27 5.67 -15.44 7.09
C LYS A 27 5.67 -13.96 7.46
N LEU A 28 5.29 -13.09 6.51
CA LEU A 28 5.30 -11.65 6.76
C LEU A 28 4.16 -11.20 7.71
N ILE A 29 3.02 -11.88 7.66
CA ILE A 29 1.80 -11.53 8.40
C ILE A 29 1.31 -12.77 9.15
N ALA A 30 1.00 -12.62 10.43
CA ALA A 30 0.39 -13.64 11.26
C ALA A 30 -1.09 -13.31 11.55
N PRO A 31 -1.94 -14.34 11.75
CA PRO A 31 -3.32 -14.12 12.20
C PRO A 31 -3.36 -13.30 13.50
N GLY A 32 -4.17 -12.24 13.51
CA GLY A 32 -4.28 -11.32 14.64
C GLY A 32 -3.39 -10.08 14.56
N ASP A 33 -2.48 -9.99 13.58
CA ASP A 33 -1.59 -8.85 13.45
C ASP A 33 -2.35 -7.53 13.21
N ARG A 34 -1.79 -6.44 13.74
CA ARG A 34 -2.24 -5.07 13.45
C ARG A 34 -1.16 -4.40 12.61
N VAL A 35 -1.46 -4.19 11.33
CA VAL A 35 -0.50 -3.78 10.32
C VAL A 35 -0.68 -2.29 10.01
N LEU A 36 0.44 -1.55 10.01
CA LEU A 36 0.51 -0.20 9.44
C LEU A 36 1.18 -0.29 8.07
N ILE A 37 0.46 0.11 7.03
CA ILE A 37 1.02 0.34 5.71
C ILE A 37 1.38 1.83 5.64
N LYS A 38 2.68 2.12 5.52
CA LYS A 38 3.18 3.45 5.21
C LYS A 38 3.45 3.52 3.69
N PRO A 39 2.51 4.04 2.87
CA PRO A 39 2.84 4.39 1.50
C PRO A 39 3.85 5.56 1.49
N ASN A 40 4.44 5.85 0.34
CA ASN A 40 5.19 7.07 0.10
C ASN A 40 4.32 8.01 -0.73
N LEU A 41 3.49 8.85 -0.07
CA LEU A 41 2.59 9.77 -0.77
C LEU A 41 3.21 11.14 -1.00
N VAL A 42 4.03 11.65 -0.07
CA VAL A 42 4.78 12.93 -0.19
C VAL A 42 3.89 14.18 -0.35
N GLU A 43 3.04 14.26 -1.37
CA GLU A 43 2.14 15.36 -1.70
C GLU A 43 0.88 14.81 -2.42
N PRO A 44 -0.20 15.60 -2.58
CA PRO A 44 -1.43 15.14 -3.24
C PRO A 44 -1.29 15.11 -4.78
N ALA A 45 -0.36 14.30 -5.27
CA ALA A 45 -0.07 14.14 -6.70
C ALA A 45 -1.00 13.12 -7.38
N ASN A 46 -1.03 13.17 -8.71
CA ASN A 46 -1.80 12.23 -9.51
C ASN A 46 -1.22 10.79 -9.36
N PRO A 47 -2.05 9.76 -9.14
CA PRO A 47 -1.62 8.35 -9.05
C PRO A 47 -0.76 7.82 -10.20
N ASP A 48 -0.95 8.36 -11.40
CA ASP A 48 -0.23 7.94 -12.61
C ASP A 48 1.05 8.78 -12.85
N SER A 49 1.39 9.70 -11.93
CA SER A 49 2.60 10.55 -12.03
C SER A 49 3.92 9.80 -11.80
N GLY A 50 3.88 8.65 -11.13
CA GLY A 50 5.07 7.93 -10.65
C GLY A 50 5.76 8.57 -9.44
N GLN A 51 5.27 9.72 -8.93
CA GLN A 51 5.84 10.40 -7.76
C GLN A 51 5.45 9.73 -6.43
N ILE A 52 4.27 9.12 -6.40
CA ILE A 52 3.66 8.55 -5.20
C ILE A 52 3.52 7.04 -5.34
N THR A 53 3.43 6.32 -4.22
CA THR A 53 3.02 4.92 -4.26
C THR A 53 1.61 4.83 -4.86
N ASN A 54 1.49 4.10 -5.96
CA ASN A 54 0.21 3.98 -6.65
C ASN A 54 -0.85 3.31 -5.73
N PRO A 55 -2.07 3.85 -5.62
CA PRO A 55 -3.14 3.30 -4.78
C PRO A 55 -3.45 1.83 -5.06
N ARG A 56 -3.29 1.36 -6.30
CA ARG A 56 -3.53 -0.04 -6.67
C ARG A 56 -2.53 -0.99 -5.98
N VAL A 57 -1.29 -0.52 -5.76
CA VAL A 57 -0.28 -1.27 -5.00
C VAL A 57 -0.59 -1.24 -3.50
N ILE A 58 -1.05 -0.11 -2.98
CA ILE A 58 -1.45 0.04 -1.58
C ILE A 58 -2.63 -0.90 -1.26
N GLU A 59 -3.62 -0.95 -2.15
CA GLU A 59 -4.76 -1.85 -2.07
C GLU A 59 -4.34 -3.32 -2.11
N ALA A 60 -3.45 -3.70 -3.05
CA ALA A 60 -2.91 -5.05 -3.11
C ALA A 60 -2.21 -5.45 -1.79
N ALA A 61 -1.43 -4.54 -1.20
CA ALA A 61 -0.75 -4.76 0.07
C ALA A 61 -1.73 -4.90 1.25
N ALA A 62 -2.72 -4.01 1.32
CA ALA A 62 -3.74 -4.05 2.36
C ALA A 62 -4.57 -5.34 2.29
N ARG A 63 -5.04 -5.68 1.09
CA ARG A 63 -5.76 -6.92 0.84
C ARG A 63 -4.92 -8.16 1.19
N TYR A 64 -3.64 -8.18 0.80
CA TYR A 64 -2.72 -9.28 1.16
C TYR A 64 -2.65 -9.49 2.68
N CYS A 65 -2.54 -8.41 3.45
CA CYS A 65 -2.49 -8.49 4.91
C CYS A 65 -3.80 -9.03 5.51
N LEU A 66 -4.95 -8.53 5.02
CA LEU A 66 -6.26 -9.01 5.45
C LEU A 66 -6.47 -10.49 5.12
N ASP A 67 -6.14 -10.90 3.89
CA ASP A 67 -6.25 -12.29 3.43
C ASP A 67 -5.33 -13.26 4.23
N ARG A 68 -4.25 -12.75 4.82
CA ARG A 68 -3.36 -13.50 5.73
C ARG A 68 -3.80 -13.47 7.19
N GLY A 69 -4.94 -12.87 7.49
CA GLY A 69 -5.56 -12.89 8.81
C GLY A 69 -5.17 -11.73 9.72
N ALA A 70 -4.61 -10.65 9.21
CA ALA A 70 -4.41 -9.43 10.00
C ALA A 70 -5.74 -8.99 10.62
N ALA A 71 -5.77 -8.73 11.92
CA ALA A 71 -6.96 -8.25 12.62
C ALA A 71 -7.29 -6.80 12.27
N ARG A 72 -6.29 -6.02 11.82
CA ARG A 72 -6.48 -4.64 11.40
C ARG A 72 -5.37 -4.21 10.45
N VAL A 73 -5.75 -3.52 9.38
CA VAL A 73 -4.82 -2.81 8.50
C VAL A 73 -5.10 -1.31 8.59
N ILE A 74 -4.06 -0.51 8.73
CA ILE A 74 -4.13 0.94 8.78
C ILE A 74 -3.23 1.47 7.67
N ILE A 75 -3.76 2.34 6.80
CA ILE A 75 -2.94 3.11 5.87
C ILE A 75 -2.64 4.44 6.53
N GLY A 76 -1.37 4.69 6.84
CA GLY A 76 -0.96 5.88 7.57
C GLY A 76 0.20 6.57 6.88
N GLU A 77 0.04 7.86 6.65
CA GLU A 77 1.02 8.71 5.97
C GLU A 77 0.84 10.17 6.36
N GLY A 78 1.89 10.97 6.14
CA GLY A 78 1.86 12.42 6.22
C GLY A 78 2.43 13.07 4.95
N PRO A 79 2.17 14.37 4.76
CA PRO A 79 2.85 15.14 3.73
C PRO A 79 4.36 15.17 4.01
N GLY A 80 5.15 15.08 2.95
CA GLY A 80 6.61 15.04 2.98
C GLY A 80 7.23 16.42 3.17
N TYR A 81 8.56 16.48 3.04
CA TYR A 81 9.34 17.68 3.30
C TYR A 81 8.89 18.87 2.42
N TYR A 82 8.83 20.07 3.03
CA TYR A 82 8.33 21.33 2.46
C TYR A 82 6.83 21.40 2.11
N GLN A 83 6.04 20.36 2.41
CA GLN A 83 4.60 20.39 2.18
C GLN A 83 3.86 20.88 3.44
N PRO A 84 2.80 21.69 3.28
CA PRO A 84 2.05 22.19 4.42
C PRO A 84 1.26 21.06 5.08
N GLN A 85 1.14 21.11 6.42
CA GLN A 85 0.33 20.14 7.18
C GLN A 85 -1.13 20.10 6.71
N SER A 86 -1.63 21.21 6.15
CA SER A 86 -2.97 21.27 5.58
C SER A 86 -3.21 20.24 4.48
N TYR A 87 -2.17 19.74 3.80
CA TYR A 87 -2.27 18.72 2.76
C TYR A 87 -2.45 17.29 3.28
N LEU A 88 -2.43 17.09 4.60
CA LEU A 88 -2.55 15.75 5.18
C LEU A 88 -3.79 15.03 4.66
N ARG A 89 -4.94 15.71 4.59
CA ARG A 89 -6.19 15.10 4.12
C ARG A 89 -6.12 14.81 2.62
N GLU A 90 -5.62 15.75 1.85
CA GLU A 90 -5.51 15.69 0.40
C GLU A 90 -4.56 14.58 -0.05
N CYS A 91 -3.51 14.29 0.72
CA CYS A 91 -2.65 13.15 0.46
C CYS A 91 -3.44 11.83 0.42
N PHE A 92 -4.54 11.69 1.17
CA PHE A 92 -5.40 10.51 1.07
C PHE A 92 -6.51 10.69 0.02
N THR A 93 -7.18 11.84 -0.01
CA THR A 93 -8.40 12.01 -0.81
C THR A 93 -8.13 12.32 -2.28
N ARG A 94 -7.05 13.02 -2.63
CA ARG A 94 -6.75 13.35 -4.03
C ARG A 94 -5.96 12.25 -4.73
N THR A 95 -5.29 11.40 -3.97
CA THR A 95 -4.52 10.27 -4.49
C THR A 95 -5.39 9.03 -4.69
N GLY A 96 -6.63 8.99 -4.19
CA GLY A 96 -7.49 7.82 -4.31
C GLY A 96 -7.28 6.76 -3.23
N VAL A 97 -6.51 7.07 -2.19
CA VAL A 97 -6.20 6.13 -1.09
C VAL A 97 -7.37 5.98 -0.12
N SER A 98 -8.19 7.02 0.09
CA SER A 98 -9.43 6.89 0.88
C SER A 98 -10.36 5.82 0.31
N GLU A 99 -10.45 5.74 -1.00
CA GLU A 99 -11.34 4.83 -1.71
C GLU A 99 -10.84 3.38 -1.60
N VAL A 100 -9.55 3.17 -1.35
CA VAL A 100 -9.02 1.84 -0.98
C VAL A 100 -9.62 1.38 0.34
N THR A 101 -9.71 2.26 1.33
CA THR A 101 -10.30 1.91 2.63
C THR A 101 -11.80 1.65 2.51
N ASP A 102 -12.51 2.41 1.68
CA ASP A 102 -13.94 2.18 1.43
C ASP A 102 -14.21 0.80 0.78
N ARG A 103 -13.29 0.32 -0.08
CA ARG A 103 -13.40 -0.99 -0.75
C ARG A 103 -13.10 -2.18 0.17
N LEU A 104 -12.19 -2.02 1.12
CA LEU A 104 -11.69 -3.13 1.95
C LEU A 104 -12.37 -3.23 3.32
N GLY A 105 -13.10 -2.21 3.75
CA GLY A 105 -13.76 -2.14 5.07
C GLY A 105 -12.80 -1.77 6.20
#